data_AF-A0A9X1Z2Z1-F1
#
_entry.id   AF-A0A9X1Z2Z1-F1
#
_cell.length_a   1.000
_cell.length_b   1.000
_cell.length_c   1.000
_cell.angle_alpha   90.00
_cell.angle_beta   90.00
_cell.angle_gamma   90.00
#
_symmetry.space_group_name_H-M   'P 1'
#
loop_
_entity.id
_entity.type
_entity.pdbx_description
1 polymer ?
#
loop_
_entity_poly.entity_id
_entity_poly.type
_entity_poly.pdbx_seq_one_letter_code
_entity_poly.pdbx_strand_id
1 'polypeptide(L)'
;MSNSFEMDMPTPCPRCGVVVDLHDMVSHPNEFKSLVCESCHDAIEAENNQGLVIDSYGNKIAWEYLPDEELLEICANGELIATWLCEEDPEDSIKAFMVIWNKAQALVTSEQGGAA
;
A
#
# COMPACT_ATOMS: atom_id res chain seq x y z
N MET A 1 -23.68 -3.24 -46.81
CA MET A 1 -23.50 -2.85 -45.40
C MET A 1 -22.61 -3.92 -44.80
N SER A 2 -21.30 -3.68 -44.83
CA SER A 2 -20.33 -4.63 -44.30
C SER A 2 -20.35 -4.50 -42.79
N ASN A 3 -20.96 -5.46 -42.10
CA ASN A 3 -20.77 -5.59 -40.66
C ASN A 3 -19.32 -6.00 -40.44
N SER A 4 -18.45 -5.02 -40.22
CA SER A 4 -17.18 -5.24 -39.54
C SER A 4 -17.52 -5.69 -38.13
N PHE A 5 -17.59 -7.00 -37.92
CA PHE A 5 -17.41 -7.57 -36.59
C PHE A 5 -16.00 -7.16 -36.17
N GLU A 6 -15.89 -6.10 -35.38
CA GLU A 6 -14.75 -5.92 -34.49
C GLU A 6 -14.71 -7.19 -33.64
N MET A 7 -13.81 -8.12 -34.01
CA MET A 7 -13.46 -9.19 -33.09
C MET A 7 -12.61 -8.53 -32.02
N ASP A 8 -13.27 -7.90 -31.05
CA ASP A 8 -12.65 -7.62 -29.76
C ASP A 8 -12.14 -8.96 -29.26
N MET A 9 -10.83 -9.15 -29.35
CA MET A 9 -10.19 -10.37 -28.88
C MET A 9 -10.25 -10.31 -27.36
N PRO A 10 -11.11 -11.12 -26.73
CA PRO A 10 -11.31 -11.03 -25.29
C PRO A 10 -10.01 -11.45 -24.63
N THR A 11 -9.36 -10.54 -23.89
CA THR A 11 -8.02 -10.76 -23.34
C THR A 11 -8.16 -11.12 -21.86
N PRO A 12 -7.70 -12.32 -21.43
CA PRO A 12 -7.77 -12.68 -20.03
C PRO A 12 -6.77 -11.82 -19.22
N CYS A 13 -7.25 -11.23 -18.14
CA CYS A 13 -6.39 -10.56 -17.17
C CYS A 13 -5.36 -11.55 -16.61
N PRO A 14 -4.04 -11.26 -16.65
CA PRO A 14 -3.00 -12.19 -16.19
C PRO A 14 -3.04 -12.45 -14.68
N ARG A 15 -3.65 -11.56 -13.88
CA ARG A 15 -3.77 -11.70 -12.42
C ARG A 15 -4.95 -12.57 -12.00
N CYS A 16 -6.14 -12.36 -12.57
CA CYS A 16 -7.38 -13.02 -12.12
C CYS A 16 -8.01 -13.97 -13.15
N GLY A 17 -7.52 -13.98 -14.40
CA GLY A 17 -8.04 -14.82 -15.48
C GLY A 17 -9.41 -14.39 -16.03
N VAL A 18 -10.00 -13.31 -15.49
CA VAL A 18 -11.26 -12.74 -16.00
C VAL A 18 -11.00 -12.18 -17.40
N VAL A 19 -11.85 -12.58 -18.33
CA VAL A 19 -11.82 -12.11 -19.71
C VAL A 19 -12.45 -10.72 -19.76
N VAL A 20 -11.67 -9.73 -20.18
CA VAL A 20 -12.09 -8.34 -20.35
C VAL A 20 -11.72 -7.87 -21.75
N ASP A 21 -12.31 -6.76 -22.19
CA ASP A 21 -11.89 -6.12 -23.43
C ASP A 21 -10.50 -5.53 -23.26
N LEU A 22 -9.67 -5.64 -24.30
CA LEU A 22 -8.27 -5.17 -24.23
C LEU A 22 -8.18 -3.67 -23.93
N HIS A 23 -9.19 -2.90 -24.35
CA HIS A 23 -9.31 -1.46 -24.09
C HIS A 23 -9.61 -1.14 -22.62
N ASP A 24 -10.14 -2.10 -21.86
CA ASP A 24 -10.44 -1.97 -20.43
C ASP A 24 -9.28 -2.44 -19.54
N MET A 25 -8.15 -2.83 -20.16
CA MET A 25 -6.94 -3.19 -19.41
C MET A 25 -6.09 -1.95 -19.14
N VAL A 26 -5.63 -1.83 -17.89
CA VAL A 26 -4.80 -0.74 -17.38
C VAL A 26 -3.40 -1.22 -17.03
N SER A 27 -2.45 -0.30 -16.90
CA SER A 27 -1.05 -0.64 -16.62
C SER A 27 -0.88 -1.16 -15.19
N HIS A 28 -0.17 -2.26 -15.01
CA HIS A 28 0.11 -2.79 -13.67
C HIS A 28 0.93 -1.76 -12.85
N PRO A 29 0.51 -1.41 -11.61
CA PRO A 29 1.17 -0.37 -10.81
C PRO A 29 2.67 -0.60 -10.59
N ASN A 30 3.07 -1.86 -10.38
CA ASN A 30 4.46 -2.22 -10.05
C ASN A 30 5.25 -2.91 -11.18
N GLU A 31 4.63 -3.27 -12.32
CA GLU A 31 5.27 -4.09 -13.36
C GLU A 31 5.28 -3.38 -14.71
N PHE A 32 6.47 -2.99 -15.16
CA PHE A 32 6.63 -2.30 -16.42
C PHE A 32 6.22 -3.20 -17.61
N LYS A 33 5.27 -2.72 -18.42
CA LYS A 33 4.67 -3.41 -19.60
C LYS A 33 3.70 -4.55 -19.31
N SER A 34 3.26 -4.70 -18.07
CA SER A 34 2.17 -5.62 -17.72
C SER A 34 0.84 -4.88 -17.72
N LEU A 35 -0.21 -5.51 -18.24
CA LEU A 35 -1.57 -4.98 -18.25
C LEU A 35 -2.47 -5.87 -17.39
N VAL A 36 -3.34 -5.28 -16.58
CA VAL A 36 -4.32 -5.97 -15.74
C VAL A 36 -5.69 -5.33 -15.92
N CYS A 37 -6.77 -6.03 -15.55
CA CYS A 37 -8.08 -5.39 -15.51
C CYS A 37 -8.15 -4.34 -14.39
N GLU A 38 -9.05 -3.36 -14.52
CA GLU A 38 -9.26 -2.28 -13.54
C GLU A 38 -9.43 -2.80 -12.10
N SER A 39 -10.27 -3.82 -11.89
CA SER A 39 -10.45 -4.40 -10.56
C SER A 39 -9.16 -4.97 -9.96
N CYS A 40 -8.27 -5.52 -10.79
CA CYS A 40 -6.97 -5.99 -10.32
C CYS A 40 -6.00 -4.85 -10.06
N HIS A 41 -6.08 -3.76 -10.83
CA HIS A 41 -5.31 -2.54 -10.60
C HIS A 41 -5.65 -1.92 -9.25
N ASP A 42 -6.93 -1.66 -8.99
CA ASP A 42 -7.39 -1.05 -7.75
C ASP A 42 -7.00 -1.87 -6.52
N ALA A 43 -7.07 -3.19 -6.63
CA ALA A 43 -6.63 -4.09 -5.57
C ALA A 43 -5.10 -4.00 -5.33
N ILE A 44 -4.28 -3.86 -6.38
CA ILE A 44 -2.83 -3.67 -6.21
C ILE A 44 -2.54 -2.32 -5.57
N GLU A 45 -3.20 -1.25 -6.02
CA GLU A 45 -3.01 0.07 -5.41
C GLU A 45 -3.42 0.09 -3.95
N ALA A 46 -4.56 -0.52 -3.61
CA ALA A 46 -4.99 -0.66 -2.21
C ALA A 46 -4.00 -1.49 -1.38
N GLU A 47 -3.41 -2.54 -1.94
CA GLU A 47 -2.35 -3.34 -1.28
C GLU A 47 -1.07 -2.53 -1.09
N ASN A 48 -0.66 -1.73 -2.08
CA ASN A 48 0.53 -0.87 -2.02
C ASN A 48 0.38 0.28 -1.02
N ASN A 49 -0.85 0.79 -0.87
CA ASN A 49 -1.15 1.93 -0.01
C ASN A 49 -1.38 1.54 1.46
N GLN A 50 -1.10 0.30 1.85
CA GLN A 50 -1.22 -0.11 3.25
C GLN A 50 -0.12 -1.09 3.65
N GLY A 51 0.10 -1.23 4.94
CA GLY A 51 1.02 -2.23 5.44
C GLY A 51 0.91 -2.51 6.92
N LEU A 52 1.56 -3.60 7.32
CA LEU A 52 1.59 -4.07 8.70
C LEU A 52 3.00 -4.57 9.04
N VAL A 53 3.57 -4.06 10.12
CA VAL A 53 4.84 -4.52 10.68
C VAL A 53 4.66 -4.81 12.18
N ILE A 54 5.33 -5.86 12.66
CA ILE A 54 5.40 -6.16 14.09
C ILE A 54 6.78 -5.74 14.57
N ASP A 55 6.84 -4.84 15.55
CA ASP A 55 8.11 -4.39 16.11
C ASP A 55 8.72 -5.42 17.07
N SER A 56 9.95 -5.17 17.51
CA SER A 56 10.68 -6.05 18.44
C SER A 56 10.04 -6.18 19.83
N TYR A 57 9.11 -5.30 20.17
CA TYR A 57 8.36 -5.29 21.44
C TYR A 57 6.98 -5.96 21.29
N GLY A 58 6.65 -6.45 20.11
CA GLY A 58 5.38 -7.13 19.82
C GLY A 58 4.22 -6.20 19.48
N ASN A 59 4.46 -4.90 19.29
CA ASN A 59 3.42 -3.98 18.84
C ASN A 59 3.16 -4.17 17.34
N LYS A 60 1.88 -4.18 16.98
CA LYS A 60 1.43 -4.22 15.59
C LYS A 60 1.31 -2.80 15.07
N ILE A 61 2.23 -2.39 14.23
CA ILE A 61 2.19 -1.08 13.56
C ILE A 61 1.56 -1.28 12.19
N ALA A 62 0.35 -0.76 12.01
CA ALA A 62 -0.36 -0.74 10.74
C ALA A 62 -0.32 0.67 10.15
N TRP A 63 -0.33 0.78 8.83
CA TRP A 63 -0.42 2.06 8.17
C TRP A 63 -1.27 1.98 6.91
N GLU A 64 -1.88 3.11 6.57
CA GLU A 64 -2.69 3.31 5.38
C GLU A 64 -2.37 4.69 4.80
N TYR A 65 -2.13 4.75 3.50
CA TYR A 65 -1.98 5.97 2.73
C TYR A 65 -3.31 6.28 2.05
N LEU A 66 -3.79 7.50 2.25
CA LEU A 66 -5.00 8.06 1.69
C LEU A 66 -4.59 9.02 0.55
N PRO A 67 -4.57 8.58 -0.71
CA PRO A 67 -4.07 9.39 -1.82
C PRO A 67 -4.88 10.66 -2.05
N ASP A 68 -6.19 10.61 -1.79
CA ASP A 68 -7.10 11.76 -1.93
C ASP A 68 -6.80 12.88 -0.93
N GLU A 69 -6.19 12.53 0.21
CA GLU A 69 -5.84 13.47 1.27
C GLU A 69 -4.33 13.76 1.33
N GLU A 70 -3.51 13.04 0.55
CA GLU A 70 -2.04 13.03 0.62
C GLU A 70 -1.54 12.76 2.05
N LEU A 71 -2.27 11.91 2.79
CA LEU A 71 -2.03 11.62 4.21
C LEU A 71 -1.75 10.14 4.44
N LEU A 72 -0.87 9.90 5.40
CA LEU A 72 -0.49 8.59 5.91
C LEU A 72 -1.00 8.46 7.34
N GLU A 73 -1.92 7.55 7.58
CA GLU A 73 -2.41 7.19 8.90
C GLU A 73 -1.60 6.03 9.46
N ILE A 74 -1.14 6.16 10.70
CA ILE A 74 -0.31 5.16 11.37
C ILE A 74 -0.96 4.76 12.67
N CYS A 75 -1.25 3.47 12.79
CA CYS A 75 -1.89 2.86 13.95
C CYS A 75 -0.93 1.93 14.68
N ALA A 76 -0.93 1.95 16.01
CA ALA A 76 -0.29 0.94 16.84
C ALA A 76 -1.35 0.14 17.60
N ASN A 77 -1.34 -1.18 17.45
CA ASN A 77 -2.28 -2.11 18.08
C ASN A 77 -3.76 -1.77 17.82
N GLY A 78 -4.05 -1.14 16.67
CA GLY A 78 -5.40 -0.72 16.28
C GLY A 78 -5.80 0.68 16.75
N GLU A 79 -4.91 1.42 17.42
CA GLU A 79 -5.13 2.82 17.80
C GLU A 79 -4.34 3.75 16.90
N LEU A 80 -4.98 4.79 16.36
CA LEU A 80 -4.31 5.83 15.58
C LEU A 80 -3.33 6.61 16.48
N ILE A 81 -2.04 6.58 16.13
CA ILE A 81 -0.97 7.23 16.91
C ILE A 81 -0.33 8.41 16.19
N ALA A 82 -0.41 8.44 14.86
CA ALA A 82 0.14 9.52 14.07
C ALA A 82 -0.58 9.64 12.73
N THR A 83 -0.63 10.86 12.23
CA THR A 83 -0.99 11.17 10.84
C THR A 83 0.17 12.00 10.27
N TRP A 84 0.59 11.67 9.05
CA TRP A 84 1.73 12.30 8.40
C TRP A 84 1.37 12.70 6.97
N LEU A 85 1.63 13.95 6.60
CA LEU A 85 1.60 14.37 5.19
C LEU A 85 2.67 13.62 4.38
N CYS A 86 2.25 13.00 3.29
CA CYS A 86 3.11 12.24 2.40
C CYS A 86 3.01 12.84 0.99
N GLU A 87 4.01 13.65 0.63
CA GLU A 87 4.09 14.28 -0.69
C GLU A 87 4.79 13.39 -1.73
N GLU A 88 5.48 12.33 -1.28
CA GLU A 88 6.29 11.42 -2.09
C GLU A 88 5.82 9.96 -1.91
N ASP A 89 6.75 9.02 -1.76
CA ASP A 89 6.47 7.59 -1.59
C ASP A 89 6.02 7.27 -0.14
N PRO A 90 4.83 6.69 0.05
CA PRO A 90 4.34 6.25 1.36
C PRO A 90 5.30 5.30 2.08
N GLU A 91 5.99 4.41 1.35
CA GLU A 91 6.92 3.46 1.96
C GLU A 91 8.12 4.17 2.59
N ASP A 92 8.65 5.20 1.94
CA ASP A 92 9.80 5.94 2.45
C ASP A 92 9.42 6.79 3.66
N SER A 93 8.20 7.36 3.65
CA SER A 93 7.60 8.04 4.81
C SER A 93 7.45 7.10 6.00
N ILE A 94 6.96 5.87 5.78
CA ILE A 94 6.86 4.84 6.83
C ILE A 94 8.24 4.40 7.33
N LYS A 95 9.23 4.21 6.44
CA LYS A 95 10.60 3.88 6.87
C LYS A 95 11.15 4.96 7.80
N ALA A 96 10.94 6.24 7.49
CA ALA A 96 11.33 7.35 8.35
C ALA A 96 10.59 7.32 9.70
N PHE A 97 9.28 7.07 9.70
CA PHE A 97 8.50 6.88 10.92
C PHE A 97 9.06 5.76 11.80
N MET A 98 9.31 4.59 11.23
CA MET A 98 9.79 3.44 12.00
C MET A 98 11.14 3.70 12.66
N VAL A 99 12.02 4.50 12.04
CA VAL A 99 13.28 4.93 12.68
C VAL A 99 13.01 5.77 13.93
N ILE A 100 12.05 6.69 13.87
CA ILE A 100 11.67 7.55 15.00
C ILE A 100 11.00 6.71 16.10
N TRP A 101 10.03 5.87 15.71
CA TRP A 101 9.32 4.96 16.61
C TRP A 101 10.28 4.09 17.42
N ASN A 102 11.18 3.38 16.74
CA ASN A 102 12.15 2.50 17.38
C ASN A 102 13.10 3.26 18.33
N LYS A 103 13.51 4.48 17.96
CA LYS A 103 14.33 5.33 18.84
C LYS A 103 13.56 5.76 20.08
N ALA A 104 12.30 6.16 19.95
CA ALA A 104 11.44 6.56 21.06
C ALA A 104 11.23 5.40 22.04
N GLN A 105 10.98 4.20 21.54
CA GLN A 105 10.85 2.99 22.38
C GLN A 105 12.13 2.65 23.14
N ALA A 106 13.29 2.76 22.49
CA ALA A 106 14.58 2.51 23.13
C ALA A 106 14.84 3.48 24.29
N LEU A 107 14.45 4.76 24.15
CA LEU A 107 14.59 5.77 25.21
C LEU A 107 13.74 5.41 26.43
N VAL A 108 12.46 5.07 26.25
CA VAL A 108 11.56 4.69 27.35
C VAL A 108 12.06 3.42 28.07
N THR A 109 12.59 2.45 27.31
CA THR A 109 13.12 1.21 27.89
C THR A 109 14.40 1.46 28.69
N SER A 110 15.23 2.42 28.27
CA SER A 110 16.49 2.77 28.97
C SER A 110 16.26 3.43 30.33
N GLU A 111 15.16 4.17 30.51
CA GLU A 111 14.84 4.85 31.77
C GLU A 111 14.26 3.90 32.84
N GLN A 112 13.61 2.80 32.43
CA GLN A 112 13.05 1.80 33.35
C GLN A 112 14.11 0.85 33.95
N GLY A 113 15.33 0.81 33.39
CA GLY A 113 16.46 0.03 33.92
C GLY A 113 17.31 0.74 34.99
N GLY A 114 17.00 2.00 35.32
CA GLY A 114 17.80 2.85 36.21
C GLY A 114 17.32 2.95 37.66
N ALA A 115 16.27 2.20 38.04
CA ALA A 115 15.73 2.17 39.39
C ALA A 115 15.88 0.78 40.02
N ALA A 116 17.11 0.38 40.33
CA ALA A 116 17.43 -0.74 41.21
C ALA A 116 18.65 -0.41 42.06
#